data_AF-A0A357AP39-F1
#
_entry.id   AF-A0A357AP39-F1
#
_cell.length_a   1.000
_cell.length_b   1.000
_cell.length_c   1.000
_cell.angle_alpha   90.00
_cell.angle_beta   90.00
_cell.angle_gamma   90.00
#
_symmetry.space_group_name_H-M   'P 1'
#
loop_
_entity.id
_entity.type
_entity.pdbx_description
1 polymer ?
#
loop_
_entity_poly.entity_id
_entity_poly.type
_entity_poly.pdbx_seq_one_letter_code
_entity_poly.pdbx_strand_id
1 'polypeptide(L)'
;MEANKRTKKAVSLESIVFLAVMGGITWYLASTFGMIKMINTAMNTAYSLLMETVLYIMAITTVTGGIAGLLTEFGVISLANKLLNPLMKPIYGLPGASAIGVMSTYLSDNPAILTLAEDSSYKRYFKKFQLPALTNLGTAFGMGLIVTVFVSAIPDPLGRTFVPAA
;
A
#
# COMPACT_ATOMS: atom_id res chain seq x y z
N MET A 1 -15.69 -25.63 24.19
CA MET A 1 -14.29 -25.67 24.63
C MET A 1 -13.77 -24.24 24.58
N GLU A 2 -13.99 -23.48 25.65
CA GLU A 2 -13.59 -22.07 25.71
C GLU A 2 -12.07 -21.99 25.89
N ALA A 3 -11.40 -21.39 24.91
CA ALA A 3 -9.96 -21.18 24.96
C ALA A 3 -9.65 -20.20 26.11
N ASN A 4 -8.91 -20.71 27.10
CA ASN A 4 -8.35 -19.93 28.21
C ASN A 4 -7.48 -18.78 27.66
N LYS A 5 -8.08 -17.61 27.49
CA LYS A 5 -7.41 -16.39 27.05
C LYS A 5 -6.61 -15.87 28.24
N ARG A 6 -5.35 -16.29 28.36
CA ARG A 6 -4.38 -15.70 29.30
C ARG A 6 -4.17 -14.24 28.93
N THR A 7 -4.98 -13.35 29.49
CA THR A 7 -4.74 -11.91 29.42
C THR A 7 -3.48 -11.61 30.23
N LYS A 8 -2.45 -11.04 29.60
CA LYS A 8 -1.25 -10.57 30.30
C LYS A 8 -1.66 -9.54 31.36
N LYS A 9 -0.92 -9.48 32.47
CA LYS A 9 -1.09 -8.44 33.50
C LYS A 9 -1.03 -7.06 32.84
N ALA A 10 -1.93 -6.16 33.25
CA ALA A 10 -2.10 -4.82 32.71
C ALA A 10 -0.80 -3.98 32.72
N VAL A 11 0.08 -4.23 33.69
CA VAL A 11 1.45 -3.73 33.69
C VAL A 11 2.37 -4.94 33.71
N SER A 12 3.18 -5.07 32.65
CA SER A 12 4.18 -6.11 32.50
C SER A 12 5.58 -5.49 32.47
N LEU A 13 6.61 -6.28 32.81
CA LEU A 13 8.00 -5.84 32.67
C LEU A 13 8.32 -5.38 31.24
N GLU A 14 7.71 -6.00 30.23
CA GLU A 14 7.85 -5.61 28.82
C GLU A 14 7.36 -4.17 28.58
N SER A 15 6.24 -3.77 29.22
CA SER A 15 5.69 -2.42 29.12
C SER A 15 6.63 -1.37 29.75
N ILE A 16 7.27 -1.71 30.87
CA ILE A 16 8.22 -0.82 31.56
C ILE A 16 9.51 -0.67 30.72
N VAL A 17 10.04 -1.79 30.21
CA VAL A 17 11.22 -1.79 29.33
C VAL A 17 10.95 -1.01 28.05
N PHE A 18 9.79 -1.21 27.42
CA PHE A 18 9.37 -0.44 26.24
C PHE A 18 9.30 1.06 26.52
N LEU A 19 8.67 1.47 27.63
CA LEU A 19 8.60 2.87 28.02
C LEU A 19 9.97 3.48 28.31
N ALA A 20 10.88 2.72 28.95
CA ALA A 20 12.24 3.18 29.20
C ALA A 20 13.03 3.38 27.91
N VAL A 21 12.97 2.43 26.97
CA VAL A 21 13.64 2.53 25.67
C VAL A 21 13.04 3.66 24.84
N MET A 22 11.72 3.69 24.69
CA MET A 22 11.05 4.69 23.86
C MET A 22 11.18 6.10 24.47
N GLY A 23 11.06 6.22 25.79
CA GLY A 23 11.35 7.45 26.52
C GLY A 23 12.80 7.91 26.35
N GLY A 24 13.76 6.98 26.40
CA GLY A 24 15.18 7.27 26.16
C GLY A 24 15.46 7.81 24.75
N ILE A 25 14.88 7.19 23.72
CA ILE A 25 14.98 7.66 22.32
C ILE A 25 14.38 9.06 22.19
N THR A 26 13.18 9.25 22.74
CA THR A 26 12.47 10.54 22.67
C THR A 26 13.24 11.63 23.43
N TRP A 27 13.83 11.30 24.57
CA TRP A 27 14.66 12.21 25.36
C TRP A 27 15.96 12.57 24.63
N TYR A 28 16.64 11.61 24.01
CA TYR A 28 17.84 11.84 23.20
C TYR A 28 17.55 12.78 22.01
N LEU A 29 16.42 12.58 21.32
CA LEU A 29 16.00 13.47 20.24
C LEU A 29 15.64 14.86 20.79
N ALA A 30 14.92 14.93 21.90
CA ALA A 30 14.56 16.20 22.53
C ALA A 30 15.78 16.98 23.05
N SER A 31 16.83 16.30 23.54
CA SER A 31 18.06 16.95 24.01
C SER A 31 18.94 17.47 22.87
N THR A 32 18.90 16.82 21.70
CA THR A 32 19.67 17.24 20.52
C THR A 32 18.99 18.38 19.75
N PHE A 33 17.68 18.29 19.53
CA PHE A 33 16.93 19.23 18.67
C PHE A 33 16.16 20.30 19.46
N GLY A 34 15.94 20.10 20.76
CA GLY A 34 15.02 20.88 21.58
C GLY A 34 13.58 20.38 21.47
N MET A 35 12.93 20.15 22.63
CA MET A 35 11.60 19.52 22.71
C MET A 35 10.52 20.23 21.88
N ILE A 36 10.49 21.57 21.92
CA ILE A 36 9.49 22.39 21.20
C ILE A 36 9.67 22.24 19.68
N LYS A 37 10.91 22.26 19.19
CA LYS A 37 11.20 22.10 17.74
C LYS A 37 10.88 20.69 17.27
N MET A 38 11.22 19.68 18.05
CA MET A 38 10.89 18.28 17.74
C MET A 38 9.37 18.07 17.59
N ILE A 39 8.58 18.59 18.54
CA ILE A 39 7.12 18.49 18.48
C ILE A 39 6.58 19.25 17.26
N ASN A 40 7.05 20.48 17.00
CA ASN A 40 6.62 21.25 15.84
C ASN A 40 6.94 20.57 14.51
N THR A 41 8.14 19.99 14.37
CA THR A 41 8.50 19.23 13.16
C THR A 41 7.58 18.02 13.01
N ALA A 42 7.38 17.24 14.07
CA ALA A 42 6.48 16.08 14.02
C ALA A 42 5.05 16.46 13.64
N MET A 43 4.52 17.55 14.20
CA MET A 43 3.18 18.05 13.87
C MET A 43 3.07 18.54 12.43
N ASN A 44 4.05 19.31 11.95
CA ASN A 44 4.05 19.79 10.57
C ASN A 44 4.21 18.65 9.55
N THR A 45 5.07 17.66 9.85
CA THR A 45 5.20 16.47 9.01
C THR A 45 3.91 15.67 8.98
N ALA A 46 3.28 15.42 10.14
CA ALA A 46 2.00 14.72 10.20
C ALA A 46 0.90 15.45 9.41
N TYR A 47 0.84 16.77 9.54
CA TYR A 47 -0.09 17.61 8.80
C TYR A 47 0.15 17.54 7.29
N SER A 48 1.40 17.68 6.84
CA SER A 48 1.76 17.58 5.41
C SER A 48 1.46 16.20 4.85
N LEU A 49 1.76 15.11 5.56
CA LEU A 49 1.38 13.76 5.16
C LEU A 49 -0.13 13.62 5.00
N LEU A 50 -0.91 14.20 5.92
CA LEU A 50 -2.37 14.13 5.85
C LEU A 50 -2.92 14.99 4.69
N MET A 51 -2.48 16.23 4.56
CA MET A 51 -3.03 17.17 3.57
C MET A 51 -2.54 16.89 2.16
N GLU A 52 -1.26 16.58 1.99
CA GLU A 52 -0.67 16.41 0.68
C GLU A 52 -0.72 14.94 0.28
N THR A 53 -0.23 14.03 1.13
CA THR A 53 -0.08 12.62 0.72
C THR A 53 -1.41 11.87 0.73
N VAL A 54 -2.19 11.95 1.81
CA VAL A 54 -3.46 11.20 1.89
C VAL A 54 -4.47 11.71 0.87
N LEU A 55 -4.62 13.03 0.69
CA LEU A 55 -5.54 13.57 -0.33
C LEU A 55 -5.08 13.27 -1.76
N TYR A 56 -3.77 13.27 -2.02
CA TYR A 56 -3.22 12.90 -3.33
C TYR A 56 -3.51 11.43 -3.66
N ILE A 57 -3.23 10.51 -2.74
CA ILE A 57 -3.55 9.09 -2.91
C ILE A 57 -5.06 8.91 -3.06
N MET A 58 -5.87 9.61 -2.27
CA MET A 58 -7.33 9.58 -2.39
C MET A 58 -7.79 9.97 -3.80
N ALA A 59 -7.29 11.08 -4.36
CA ALA A 59 -7.63 11.51 -5.71
C ALA A 59 -7.29 10.45 -6.77
N ILE A 60 -6.09 9.86 -6.71
CA ILE A 60 -5.67 8.79 -7.64
C ILE A 60 -6.59 7.58 -7.50
N THR A 61 -6.89 7.15 -6.28
CA THR A 61 -7.72 5.97 -6.03
C THR A 61 -9.16 6.18 -6.48
N THR A 62 -9.73 7.38 -6.31
CA THR A 62 -11.05 7.74 -6.85
C THR A 62 -11.09 7.68 -8.37
N VAL A 63 -10.11 8.28 -9.06
CA VAL A 63 -10.05 8.26 -10.53
C VAL A 63 -9.86 6.84 -11.04
N THR A 64 -8.92 6.10 -10.47
CA THR A 64 -8.61 4.71 -10.86
C THR A 64 -9.80 3.79 -10.59
N GLY A 65 -10.49 3.96 -9.47
CA GLY A 65 -11.72 3.22 -9.13
C GLY A 65 -12.85 3.50 -10.13
N GLY A 66 -13.04 4.75 -10.54
CA GLY A 66 -14.02 5.12 -11.57
C GLY A 66 -13.71 4.50 -12.93
N ILE A 67 -12.44 4.57 -13.37
CA ILE A 67 -11.99 3.93 -14.63
C ILE A 67 -12.17 2.41 -14.56
N ALA A 68 -11.80 1.77 -13.44
CA ALA A 68 -11.98 0.34 -13.24
C ALA A 68 -13.45 -0.07 -13.35
N GLY A 69 -14.38 0.71 -12.78
CA GLY A 69 -15.82 0.48 -12.94
C GLY A 69 -16.27 0.47 -14.41
N LEU A 70 -15.84 1.45 -15.20
CA LEU A 70 -16.12 1.51 -16.63
C LEU A 70 -15.54 0.29 -17.37
N LEU A 71 -14.28 -0.07 -17.10
CA LEU A 71 -13.64 -1.24 -17.73
C LEU A 71 -14.32 -2.57 -17.36
N THR A 72 -14.88 -2.67 -16.14
CA THR A 72 -15.72 -3.80 -15.72
C THR A 72 -17.01 -3.85 -16.55
N GLU A 73 -17.69 -2.71 -16.69
CA GLU A 73 -18.99 -2.60 -17.38
C GLU A 73 -18.88 -2.98 -18.87
N PHE A 74 -17.83 -2.50 -19.56
CA PHE A 74 -17.57 -2.86 -20.95
C PHE A 74 -16.90 -4.24 -21.13
N GLY A 75 -16.71 -5.01 -20.07
CA GLY A 75 -16.18 -6.38 -20.13
C GLY A 75 -14.70 -6.48 -20.48
N VAL A 76 -13.96 -5.37 -20.50
CA VAL A 76 -12.52 -5.32 -20.80
C VAL A 76 -11.74 -6.16 -19.79
N ILE A 77 -12.14 -6.13 -18.52
CA ILE A 77 -11.57 -6.97 -17.46
C ILE A 77 -11.74 -8.46 -17.75
N SER A 78 -12.87 -8.87 -18.35
CA SER A 78 -13.10 -10.27 -18.72
C SER A 78 -12.21 -10.72 -19.87
N LEU A 79 -11.97 -9.85 -20.85
CA LEU A 79 -11.07 -10.10 -21.97
C LEU A 79 -9.63 -10.26 -21.48
N ALA A 80 -9.16 -9.32 -20.66
CA ALA A 80 -7.84 -9.36 -20.05
C ALA A 80 -7.66 -10.58 -19.15
N ASN A 81 -8.68 -10.96 -18.35
CA ASN A 81 -8.66 -12.20 -17.58
C ASN A 81 -8.44 -13.42 -18.50
N LYS A 82 -9.19 -13.54 -19.60
CA LYS A 82 -9.05 -14.67 -20.54
C LYS A 82 -7.66 -14.73 -21.18
N LEU A 83 -7.09 -13.58 -21.51
CA LEU A 83 -5.75 -13.47 -22.11
C LEU A 83 -4.62 -13.81 -21.13
N LEU A 84 -4.76 -13.38 -19.86
CA LEU A 84 -3.70 -13.50 -18.84
C LEU A 84 -3.83 -14.75 -17.96
N ASN A 85 -4.98 -15.43 -17.96
CA ASN A 85 -5.20 -16.70 -17.26
C ASN A 85 -4.17 -17.80 -17.58
N PRO A 86 -3.73 -18.02 -18.84
CA PRO A 86 -2.70 -19.03 -19.13
C PRO A 86 -1.35 -18.74 -18.45
N LEU A 87 -1.06 -17.48 -18.12
CA LEU A 87 0.17 -17.05 -17.45
C LEU A 87 0.03 -17.07 -15.92
N MET A 88 -1.09 -16.57 -15.38
CA MET A 88 -1.29 -16.44 -13.94
C MET A 88 -1.52 -17.77 -13.22
N LYS A 89 -2.15 -18.73 -13.90
CA LYS A 89 -2.46 -20.04 -13.32
C LYS A 89 -1.21 -20.87 -12.95
N PRO A 90 -0.16 -20.98 -13.79
CA PRO A 90 1.06 -21.70 -13.43
C PRO A 90 1.98 -20.93 -12.46
N ILE A 91 2.04 -19.60 -12.55
CA ILE A 91 2.98 -18.81 -11.74
C ILE A 91 2.43 -18.56 -10.32
N TYR A 92 1.15 -18.17 -10.22
CA TYR A 92 0.55 -17.71 -8.96
C TYR A 92 -0.61 -18.59 -8.48
N GLY A 93 -1.09 -19.55 -9.28
CA GLY A 93 -2.27 -20.35 -8.91
C GLY A 93 -3.57 -19.53 -8.81
N LEU A 94 -3.59 -18.35 -9.41
CA LEU A 94 -4.66 -17.36 -9.32
C LEU A 94 -5.33 -17.14 -10.69
N PRO A 95 -6.61 -16.71 -10.71
CA PRO A 95 -7.30 -16.38 -11.96
C PRO A 95 -6.61 -15.20 -12.66
N GLY A 96 -6.72 -15.12 -14.00
CA GLY A 96 -6.15 -14.01 -14.78
C GLY A 96 -6.61 -12.61 -14.34
N ALA A 97 -7.78 -12.48 -13.71
CA ALA A 97 -8.27 -11.24 -13.10
C ALA A 97 -7.28 -10.65 -12.08
N SER A 98 -6.47 -11.49 -11.44
CA SER A 98 -5.43 -11.06 -10.49
C SER A 98 -4.35 -10.22 -11.14
N ALA A 99 -4.08 -10.40 -12.43
CA ALA A 99 -3.13 -9.58 -13.18
C ALA A 99 -3.59 -8.13 -13.32
N ILE A 100 -4.90 -7.92 -13.43
CA ILE A 100 -5.50 -6.59 -13.45
C ILE A 100 -5.36 -5.97 -12.06
N GLY A 101 -5.56 -6.77 -11.00
CA GLY A 101 -5.26 -6.38 -9.63
C GLY A 101 -3.80 -5.94 -9.43
N VAL A 102 -2.84 -6.74 -9.92
CA VAL A 102 -1.39 -6.45 -9.87
C VAL A 102 -1.04 -5.17 -10.64
N MET A 103 -1.56 -5.00 -11.85
CA MET A 103 -1.33 -3.79 -12.64
C MET A 103 -1.93 -2.55 -11.97
N SER A 104 -3.13 -2.69 -11.39
CA SER A 104 -3.81 -1.61 -10.66
C SER A 104 -3.03 -1.17 -9.42
N THR A 105 -2.52 -2.12 -8.63
CA THR A 105 -1.69 -1.80 -7.45
C THR A 105 -0.33 -1.25 -7.81
N TYR A 106 0.29 -1.76 -8.88
CA TYR A 106 1.54 -1.22 -9.42
C TYR A 106 1.40 0.25 -9.80
N LEU A 107 0.32 0.63 -10.47
CA LEU A 107 0.10 1.99 -10.95
C LEU A 107 -0.40 2.96 -9.87
N SER A 108 -1.17 2.49 -8.89
CA SER A 108 -1.76 3.34 -7.86
C SER A 108 -1.11 3.08 -6.50
N ASP A 109 -1.61 2.10 -5.73
CA ASP A 109 -1.07 1.55 -4.48
C ASP A 109 -2.07 0.47 -3.98
N ASN A 110 -1.87 -0.04 -2.76
CA ASN A 110 -2.75 -0.96 -2.04
C ASN A 110 -4.25 -0.57 -2.04
N PRO A 111 -4.67 0.70 -1.96
CA PRO A 111 -6.10 1.01 -1.99
C PRO A 111 -6.78 0.65 -3.33
N ALA A 112 -6.04 0.56 -4.43
CA ALA A 112 -6.60 0.21 -5.73
C ALA A 112 -6.98 -1.28 -5.85
N ILE A 113 -6.32 -2.18 -5.11
CA ILE A 113 -6.81 -3.58 -5.01
C ILE A 113 -7.97 -3.69 -4.04
N LEU A 114 -8.07 -2.82 -3.03
CA LEU A 114 -9.20 -2.82 -2.09
C LEU A 114 -10.51 -2.45 -2.80
N THR A 115 -10.50 -1.44 -3.67
CA THR A 115 -11.68 -1.07 -4.45
C THR A 115 -12.11 -2.20 -5.40
N LEU A 116 -11.15 -2.88 -6.05
CA LEU A 116 -11.43 -4.06 -6.86
C LEU A 116 -11.92 -5.25 -6.00
N ALA A 117 -11.33 -5.48 -4.84
CA ALA A 117 -11.74 -6.54 -3.92
C ALA A 117 -13.11 -6.28 -3.28
N GLU A 118 -13.58 -5.04 -3.27
CA GLU A 118 -14.93 -4.67 -2.84
C GLU A 118 -15.99 -4.87 -3.95
N ASP A 119 -15.60 -4.77 -5.22
CA ASP A 119 -16.48 -5.00 -6.38
C ASP A 119 -16.95 -6.47 -6.47
N SER A 120 -18.27 -6.69 -6.51
CA SER A 120 -18.90 -8.00 -6.66
C SER A 120 -18.60 -8.65 -8.02
N SER A 121 -18.46 -7.84 -9.07
CA SER A 121 -18.12 -8.28 -10.43
C SER A 121 -16.68 -8.77 -10.53
N TYR A 122 -15.77 -8.21 -9.73
CA TYR A 122 -14.39 -8.69 -9.65
C TYR A 122 -14.29 -9.91 -8.72
N LYS A 123 -14.96 -9.88 -7.55
CA LYS A 123 -14.97 -11.00 -6.59
C LYS A 123 -15.46 -12.32 -7.18
N ARG A 124 -16.38 -12.31 -8.15
CA ARG A 124 -16.91 -13.54 -8.78
C ARG A 124 -15.84 -14.39 -9.47
N TYR A 125 -14.70 -13.80 -9.84
CA TYR A 125 -13.60 -14.52 -10.49
C TYR A 125 -12.72 -15.29 -9.50
N PHE A 126 -12.86 -15.03 -8.19
CA PHE A 126 -12.01 -15.58 -7.13
C PHE A 126 -12.78 -16.55 -6.23
N LYS A 127 -12.10 -17.61 -5.79
CA LYS A 127 -12.60 -18.48 -4.71
C LYS A 127 -12.43 -17.78 -3.37
N LYS A 128 -13.26 -18.14 -2.38
CA LYS A 128 -13.21 -17.54 -1.02
C LYS A 128 -11.80 -17.58 -0.39
N PHE A 129 -11.03 -18.64 -0.62
CA PHE A 129 -9.66 -18.76 -0.10
C PHE A 129 -8.63 -17.91 -0.87
N GLN A 130 -8.96 -17.43 -2.06
CA GLN A 130 -8.07 -16.60 -2.90
C GLN A 130 -8.24 -15.10 -2.62
N LEU A 131 -9.35 -14.68 -2.00
CA LEU A 131 -9.57 -13.28 -1.64
C LEU A 131 -8.49 -12.73 -0.69
N PRO A 132 -8.02 -13.44 0.35
CA PRO A 132 -6.90 -12.97 1.17
C PRO A 132 -5.60 -12.78 0.39
N ALA A 133 -5.41 -13.54 -0.71
CA ALA A 133 -4.23 -13.39 -1.55
C ALA A 133 -4.21 -12.05 -2.30
N LEU A 134 -5.37 -11.40 -2.50
CA LEU A 134 -5.45 -10.06 -3.08
C LEU A 134 -4.74 -9.02 -2.20
N THR A 135 -4.81 -9.16 -0.88
CA THR A 135 -4.06 -8.30 0.04
C THR A 135 -2.56 -8.45 -0.16
N ASN A 136 -2.08 -9.67 -0.33
CA ASN A 136 -0.66 -9.94 -0.60
C ASN A 136 -0.24 -9.38 -1.97
N LEU A 137 -1.11 -9.45 -2.98
CA LEU A 137 -0.86 -8.79 -4.28
C LEU A 137 -0.84 -7.27 -4.15
N GLY A 138 -1.68 -6.71 -3.28
CA GLY A 138 -1.55 -5.32 -2.82
C GLY A 138 -0.13 -5.09 -2.33
N THR A 139 0.23 -5.70 -1.21
CA THR A 139 1.51 -5.41 -0.54
C THR A 139 2.74 -5.67 -1.41
N ALA A 140 2.70 -6.68 -2.29
CA ALA A 140 3.83 -7.02 -3.15
C ALA A 140 4.02 -6.04 -4.32
N PHE A 141 2.95 -5.37 -4.78
CA PHE A 141 2.99 -4.53 -5.98
C PHE A 141 2.57 -3.07 -5.76
N GLY A 142 1.96 -2.74 -4.63
CA GLY A 142 1.56 -1.38 -4.23
C GLY A 142 2.78 -0.49 -4.03
N MET A 143 2.82 0.65 -4.74
CA MET A 143 3.94 1.60 -4.86
C MET A 143 4.95 1.35 -5.99
N GLY A 144 4.74 0.36 -6.86
CA GLY A 144 5.68 0.05 -7.96
C GLY A 144 5.97 1.24 -8.90
N LEU A 145 4.95 1.96 -9.35
CA LEU A 145 5.10 3.11 -10.24
C LEU A 145 5.82 4.29 -9.55
N ILE A 146 5.40 4.65 -8.34
CA ILE A 146 6.00 5.76 -7.59
C ILE A 146 7.47 5.46 -7.31
N VAL A 147 7.82 4.24 -6.89
CA VAL A 147 9.21 3.84 -6.67
C VAL A 147 10.00 3.89 -7.98
N THR A 148 9.43 3.40 -9.08
CA THR A 148 10.12 3.39 -10.38
C THR A 148 10.36 4.81 -10.88
N VAL A 149 9.36 5.68 -10.80
CA VAL A 149 9.48 7.10 -11.17
C VAL A 149 10.47 7.81 -10.24
N PHE A 150 10.38 7.58 -8.94
CA PHE A 150 11.28 8.18 -7.95
C PHE A 150 12.73 7.77 -8.21
N VAL A 151 13.01 6.46 -8.33
CA VAL A 151 14.36 5.95 -8.63
C VAL A 151 14.87 6.49 -9.96
N SER A 152 14.02 6.57 -10.98
CA SER A 152 14.38 7.15 -12.28
C SER A 152 14.67 8.65 -12.18
N ALA A 153 14.02 9.36 -11.26
CA ALA A 153 14.17 10.78 -10.98
C ALA A 153 15.35 11.12 -10.06
N ILE A 154 15.99 10.12 -9.42
CA ILE A 154 17.20 10.35 -8.61
C ILE A 154 18.32 10.82 -9.55
N PRO A 155 18.90 12.01 -9.32
CA PRO A 155 20.00 12.50 -10.14
C PRO A 155 21.29 11.70 -9.86
N ASP A 156 22.02 11.36 -10.92
CA ASP A 156 23.43 10.94 -10.88
C ASP A 156 24.27 12.01 -10.15
N PRO A 157 25.41 11.68 -9.48
CA PRO A 157 26.44 12.64 -9.06
C PRO A 157 26.76 13.79 -10.04
N LEU A 158 26.51 13.62 -11.33
CA LEU A 158 26.65 14.62 -12.40
C LEU A 158 25.37 15.40 -12.75
N GLY A 159 24.28 15.24 -11.99
CA GLY A 159 23.02 15.98 -12.15
C GLY A 159 22.11 15.52 -13.30
N ARG A 160 22.32 14.31 -13.83
CA ARG A 160 21.51 13.74 -14.92
C ARG A 160 20.45 12.78 -14.41
N THR A 161 19.27 12.81 -15.00
CA THR A 161 18.17 11.86 -14.75
C THR A 161 18.37 10.61 -15.62
N PHE A 162 17.99 9.43 -15.14
CA PHE A 162 18.19 8.14 -15.86
C PHE A 162 17.30 7.99 -17.10
N VAL A 163 16.33 8.88 -17.28
CA VAL A 163 15.42 8.92 -18.43
C VAL A 163 15.66 10.23 -19.18
N PRO A 164 15.95 10.20 -20.49
CA PRO A 164 16.05 11.42 -21.27
C PRO A 164 14.69 12.13 -21.25
N ALA A 165 14.70 13.44 -21.02
CA ALA A 165 13.50 14.27 -21.15
C ALA A 165 13.00 14.13 -22.61
N ALA A 166 11.85 13.48 -22.76
CA ALA A 166 11.14 13.35 -24.03
C ALA A 166 10.24 14.57 -24.25
#